data_AF-A0A946QHP7-F1
#
_entry.id   AF-A0A946QHP7-F1
#
_cell.length_a   1.000
_cell.length_b   1.000
_cell.length_c   1.000
_cell.angle_alpha   90.00
_cell.angle_beta   90.00
_cell.angle_gamma   90.00
#
_symmetry.space_group_name_H-M   'P 1'
#
loop_
_entity.id
_entity.type
_entity.pdbx_description
1 polymer ?
#
loop_
_entity_poly.entity_id
_entity_poly.type
_entity_poly.pdbx_seq_one_letter_code
_entity_poly.pdbx_strand_id
1 'polypeptide(L)'
;MRYVLILVLLCGLLLMGCSLMQYSLTVSADSPETGSVTLNPTTDIYEHGDRVLITATPAEGYIFDHWSGDLSGSTNPQNIQGWRLVDIREGFPTFIFPSYTLEPDASIRVYTNEIHTESGGFSFGRGSDIWNNTSPDMAGLYDAQNNLVSYKSYEL
;
A
#
# COMPACT_ATOMS: atom_id res chain seq x y z
N MET A 1 14.74 -13.74 27.56
CA MET A 1 13.36 -13.26 27.29
C MET A 1 13.11 -13.46 25.81
N ARG A 2 11.96 -14.01 25.42
CA ARG A 2 11.62 -14.24 24.00
C ARG A 2 10.63 -13.17 23.54
N TYR A 3 10.70 -12.77 22.28
CA TYR A 3 9.85 -11.73 21.70
C TYR A 3 8.80 -12.37 20.77
N VAL A 4 7.63 -11.74 20.66
CA VAL A 4 6.57 -12.10 19.69
C VAL A 4 6.39 -10.95 18.71
N LEU A 5 6.53 -11.24 17.41
CA LEU A 5 6.06 -10.38 16.33
C LEU A 5 4.62 -10.77 15.99
N ILE A 6 3.79 -9.75 15.71
CA ILE A 6 2.40 -9.98 15.31
C ILE A 6 2.16 -9.29 13.97
N LEU A 7 1.74 -10.09 12.99
CA LEU A 7 1.43 -9.65 11.64
C LEU A 7 -0.05 -9.30 11.52
N VAL A 8 -0.35 -8.13 10.95
CA VAL A 8 -1.70 -7.69 10.60
C VAL A 8 -1.75 -7.46 9.08
N LEU A 9 -2.67 -8.14 8.41
CA LEU A 9 -2.91 -8.01 6.98
C LEU A 9 -4.37 -7.61 6.75
N LEU A 10 -4.59 -6.55 5.98
CA LEU A 10 -5.92 -6.17 5.50
C LEU A 10 -6.11 -6.79 4.12
N CYS A 11 -7.08 -7.68 3.97
CA CYS A 11 -7.44 -8.25 2.67
C CYS A 11 -8.81 -7.72 2.24
N GLY A 12 -8.85 -6.95 1.14
CA GLY A 12 -10.08 -6.36 0.62
C GLY A 12 -10.82 -7.34 -0.29
N LEU A 13 -12.07 -7.68 0.04
CA LEU A 13 -12.95 -8.45 -0.84
C LEU A 13 -14.07 -7.54 -1.35
N LEU A 14 -14.13 -7.33 -2.68
CA LEU A 14 -15.08 -6.42 -3.32
C LEU A 14 -16.32 -7.18 -3.81
N LEU A 15 -17.46 -7.07 -3.13
CA LEU A 15 -18.76 -7.51 -3.65
C LEU A 15 -19.52 -6.32 -4.21
N MET A 16 -19.59 -6.24 -5.54
CA MET A 16 -20.26 -5.14 -6.24
C MET A 16 -21.78 -5.27 -6.16
N GLY A 17 -22.38 -4.50 -5.27
CA GLY A 17 -23.82 -4.26 -5.22
C GLY A 17 -24.11 -3.09 -4.31
N CYS A 18 -24.13 -1.87 -4.88
CA CYS A 18 -24.56 -0.61 -4.24
C CYS A 18 -24.40 -0.57 -2.70
N SER A 19 -23.18 -0.63 -2.15
CA SER A 19 -23.01 -0.66 -0.68
C SER A 19 -21.57 -0.36 -0.25
N LEU A 20 -21.42 -0.01 1.03
CA LEU A 20 -20.21 0.37 1.78
C LEU A 20 -19.01 -0.56 1.48
N MET A 21 -17.79 0.02 1.41
CA MET A 21 -16.56 -0.76 1.24
C MET A 21 -16.37 -1.73 2.42
N GLN A 22 -16.05 -2.98 2.12
CA GLN A 22 -15.93 -4.08 3.07
C GLN A 22 -14.51 -4.65 3.10
N TYR A 23 -14.05 -5.06 4.28
CA TYR A 23 -12.69 -5.52 4.52
C TYR A 23 -12.69 -6.80 5.36
N SER A 24 -11.76 -7.71 5.06
CA SER A 24 -11.42 -8.80 5.97
C SER A 24 -10.09 -8.47 6.65
N LEU A 25 -10.04 -8.67 7.98
CA LEU A 25 -8.82 -8.52 8.77
C LEU A 25 -8.24 -9.90 9.09
N THR A 26 -6.99 -10.12 8.69
CA THR A 26 -6.23 -11.30 9.10
C THR A 26 -5.17 -10.86 10.10
N VAL A 27 -5.17 -11.47 11.29
CA VAL A 27 -4.18 -11.20 12.34
C VAL A 27 -3.57 -12.51 12.83
N SER A 28 -2.25 -12.55 12.99
CA SER A 28 -1.54 -13.75 13.44
C SER A 28 -0.30 -13.41 14.24
N ALA A 29 -0.08 -14.12 15.34
CA ALA A 29 1.22 -14.18 16.00
C ALA A 29 2.18 -15.10 15.21
N ASP A 30 3.49 -14.96 15.41
CA ASP A 30 4.52 -15.82 14.80
C ASP A 30 4.24 -17.33 14.91
N SER A 31 3.69 -17.74 16.06
CA SER A 31 3.22 -19.10 16.30
C SER A 31 2.20 -19.10 17.45
N PRO A 32 1.23 -20.05 17.48
CA PRO A 32 0.28 -20.21 18.59
C PRO A 32 0.95 -20.40 19.96
N GLU A 33 2.20 -20.87 20.00
CA GLU A 33 2.97 -21.08 21.22
C GLU A 33 3.55 -19.78 21.80
N THR A 34 3.63 -18.73 20.98
CA THR A 34 4.29 -17.46 21.33
C THR A 34 3.30 -16.45 21.88
N GLY A 35 2.04 -16.52 21.45
CA GLY A 35 0.98 -15.63 21.89
C GLY A 35 -0.26 -15.76 21.04
N SER A 36 -1.21 -14.86 21.28
CA SER A 36 -2.47 -14.78 20.54
C SER A 36 -2.84 -13.33 20.24
N VAL A 37 -3.77 -13.17 19.30
CA VAL A 37 -4.33 -11.89 18.89
C VAL A 37 -5.83 -11.97 18.95
N THR A 38 -6.47 -10.94 19.47
CA THR A 38 -7.94 -10.81 19.46
C THR A 38 -8.35 -9.49 18.82
N LEU A 39 -9.51 -9.50 18.16
CA LEU A 39 -10.17 -8.34 17.56
C LEU A 39 -11.41 -7.99 18.40
N ASN A 40 -11.80 -6.72 18.41
CA ASN A 40 -13.07 -6.27 18.99
C ASN A 40 -13.60 -5.03 18.23
N PRO A 41 -14.77 -5.12 17.57
CA PRO A 41 -15.60 -6.33 17.42
C PRO A 41 -14.87 -7.41 16.60
N THR A 42 -15.22 -8.68 16.80
CA THR A 42 -14.77 -9.78 15.95
C THR A 42 -15.85 -10.07 14.91
N THR A 43 -15.58 -9.72 13.66
CA THR A 43 -16.43 -10.02 12.52
C THR A 43 -15.60 -10.56 11.36
N ASP A 44 -16.24 -11.28 10.45
CA ASP A 44 -15.60 -11.75 9.21
C ASP A 44 -15.38 -10.59 8.22
N ILE A 45 -16.21 -9.55 8.35
CA ILE A 45 -16.24 -8.37 7.48
C ILE A 45 -16.35 -7.11 8.34
N TYR A 46 -15.55 -6.11 8.02
CA TYR A 46 -15.57 -4.76 8.57
C TYR A 46 -15.94 -3.78 7.47
N GLU A 47 -16.74 -2.78 7.79
CA GLU A 47 -17.08 -1.71 6.84
C GLU A 47 -16.12 -0.53 6.96
N HIS A 48 -16.02 0.24 5.90
CA HIS A 48 -15.23 1.48 5.92
C HIS A 48 -15.72 2.43 7.02
N GLY A 49 -14.83 2.77 7.93
CA GLY A 49 -15.10 3.62 9.09
C GLY A 49 -15.27 2.86 10.41
N ASP A 50 -15.31 1.53 10.37
CA ASP A 50 -15.31 0.72 11.59
C ASP A 50 -14.05 0.94 12.41
N ARG A 51 -14.22 0.97 13.73
CA ARG A 51 -13.12 1.03 14.70
C ARG A 51 -12.95 -0.35 15.31
N VAL A 52 -11.83 -0.99 14.99
CA VAL A 52 -11.48 -2.31 15.50
C VAL A 52 -10.33 -2.19 16.48
N LEU A 53 -10.54 -2.68 17.71
CA LEU A 53 -9.49 -2.81 18.71
C LEU A 53 -8.77 -4.14 18.51
N ILE A 54 -7.46 -4.09 18.30
CA ILE A 54 -6.59 -5.27 18.16
C ILE A 54 -5.77 -5.41 19.44
N THR A 55 -5.83 -6.59 20.08
CA THR A 55 -5.13 -6.86 21.34
C THR A 55 -4.16 -8.02 21.20
N ALA A 56 -2.89 -7.79 21.53
CA ALA A 56 -1.85 -8.79 21.60
C ALA A 56 -1.76 -9.39 23.01
N THR A 57 -1.79 -10.72 23.12
CA THR A 57 -1.58 -11.43 24.40
C THR A 57 -0.39 -12.39 24.28
N PRO A 58 0.82 -12.02 24.75
CA PRO A 58 1.97 -12.90 24.77
C PRO A 58 1.76 -14.13 25.66
N ALA A 59 2.34 -15.26 25.26
CA ALA A 59 2.42 -16.46 26.09
C ALA A 59 3.46 -16.30 27.21
N GLU A 60 3.43 -17.21 28.19
CA GLU A 60 4.36 -17.19 29.32
C GLU A 60 5.83 -17.25 28.84
N GLY A 61 6.67 -16.34 29.35
CA GLY A 61 8.07 -16.22 28.95
C GLY A 61 8.33 -15.42 27.67
N TYR A 62 7.27 -14.94 27.01
CA TYR A 62 7.33 -14.03 25.88
C TYR A 62 6.89 -12.61 26.25
N ILE A 63 7.38 -11.63 25.49
CA ILE A 63 6.92 -10.24 25.55
C ILE A 63 6.49 -9.79 24.16
N PHE A 64 5.46 -8.95 24.11
CA PHE A 64 5.06 -8.29 22.88
C PHE A 64 6.19 -7.35 22.45
N ASP A 65 6.64 -7.50 21.20
CA ASP A 65 7.68 -6.66 20.63
C ASP A 65 7.09 -5.49 19.85
N HIS A 66 6.48 -5.79 18.70
CA HIS A 66 5.82 -4.82 17.85
C HIS A 66 4.78 -5.48 16.93
N TRP A 67 3.91 -4.64 16.34
CA TRP A 67 3.07 -5.01 15.21
C TRP A 67 3.87 -4.87 13.92
N SER A 68 3.70 -5.78 12.98
CA SER A 68 4.19 -5.66 11.60
C SER A 68 3.06 -5.92 10.60
N GLY A 69 3.31 -5.62 9.32
CA GLY A 69 2.28 -5.66 8.28
C GLY A 69 1.59 -4.32 8.07
N ASP A 70 0.47 -4.33 7.33
CA ASP A 70 -0.13 -3.16 6.67
C ASP A 70 -0.86 -2.17 7.60
N LEU A 71 -0.49 -2.11 8.88
CA LEU A 71 -0.93 -1.01 9.76
C LEU A 71 -0.12 0.28 9.54
N SER A 72 0.14 0.61 8.27
CA SER A 72 0.45 1.97 7.83
C SER A 72 -0.21 2.28 6.49
N GLY A 73 -1.49 2.64 6.54
CA GLY A 73 -2.24 3.23 5.40
C GLY A 73 -2.83 2.20 4.44
N SER A 74 -4.16 2.14 4.41
CA SER A 74 -4.89 1.03 3.79
C SER A 74 -6.16 1.44 3.03
N THR A 75 -6.21 2.67 2.47
CA THR A 75 -7.34 3.00 1.57
C THR A 75 -7.21 2.12 0.35
N ASN A 76 -8.04 1.08 0.29
CA ASN A 76 -8.04 0.13 -0.78
C ASN A 76 -9.51 -0.18 -1.11
N PRO A 77 -10.02 0.25 -2.28
CA PRO A 77 -9.25 0.86 -3.37
C PRO A 77 -8.74 2.27 -3.05
N GLN A 78 -7.53 2.57 -3.51
CA GLN A 78 -6.86 3.85 -3.26
C GLN A 78 -7.19 4.82 -4.39
N ASN A 79 -7.86 5.93 -4.08
CA ASN A 79 -7.89 7.05 -5.01
C ASN A 79 -6.51 7.72 -5.02
N ILE A 80 -5.82 7.66 -6.15
CA ILE A 80 -4.48 8.24 -6.34
C ILE A 80 -4.53 9.58 -7.07
N GLN A 81 -5.68 10.24 -7.13
CA GLN A 81 -5.79 11.58 -7.71
C GLN A 81 -4.76 12.54 -7.12
N GLY A 82 -3.98 13.19 -7.99
CA GLY A 82 -2.99 14.17 -7.57
C GLY A 82 -1.71 13.58 -6.99
N TRP A 83 -1.60 12.26 -6.88
CA TRP A 83 -0.33 11.60 -6.59
C TRP A 83 0.66 11.86 -7.71
N ARG A 84 1.94 11.76 -7.41
CA ARG A 84 3.01 12.16 -8.31
C ARG A 84 4.06 11.07 -8.46
N LEU A 85 4.41 10.74 -9.69
CA LEU A 85 5.60 9.96 -10.01
C LEU A 85 6.68 10.92 -10.51
N VAL A 86 7.79 11.02 -9.79
CA VAL A 86 8.79 12.10 -9.93
C VAL A 86 10.19 11.52 -9.95
N ASP A 87 11.07 12.03 -10.80
CA ASP A 87 12.52 11.88 -10.61
C ASP A 87 12.93 12.68 -9.36
N ILE A 88 13.34 11.97 -8.30
CA ILE A 88 13.62 12.57 -6.98
C ILE A 88 14.76 13.59 -7.05
N ARG A 89 15.72 13.42 -7.95
CA ARG A 89 16.93 14.27 -8.00
C ARG A 89 16.71 15.52 -8.82
N GLU A 90 16.10 15.36 -10.00
CA GLU A 90 15.90 16.48 -10.92
C GLU A 90 14.56 17.20 -10.66
N GLY A 91 13.60 16.53 -10.02
CA GLY A 91 12.21 17.01 -9.88
C GLY A 91 11.42 16.97 -11.21
N PHE A 92 12.07 16.57 -12.30
CA PHE A 92 11.48 16.37 -13.62
C PHE A 92 12.09 15.13 -14.29
N PRO A 93 11.33 14.40 -15.12
CA PRO A 93 9.91 14.61 -15.39
C PRO A 93 9.01 14.24 -14.20
N THR A 94 7.86 14.91 -14.10
CA THR A 94 6.81 14.56 -13.15
C THR A 94 5.57 14.11 -13.92
N PHE A 95 4.99 12.99 -13.53
CA PHE A 95 3.64 12.60 -13.88
C PHE A 95 2.71 12.83 -12.69
N ILE A 96 1.55 13.42 -12.93
CA ILE A 96 0.50 13.61 -11.92
C ILE A 96 -0.66 12.71 -12.31
N PHE A 97 -1.05 11.82 -11.40
CA PHE A 97 -2.16 10.91 -11.65
C PHE A 97 -3.47 11.70 -11.74
N PRO A 98 -4.30 11.45 -12.77
CA PRO A 98 -5.67 11.95 -12.80
C PRO A 98 -6.51 11.23 -11.72
N SER A 99 -7.80 11.55 -11.63
CA SER A 99 -8.69 10.77 -10.77
C SER A 99 -8.68 9.30 -11.22
N TYR A 100 -8.09 8.45 -10.39
CA TYR A 100 -7.97 7.03 -10.66
C TYR A 100 -8.06 6.27 -9.33
N THR A 101 -8.87 5.22 -9.35
CA THR A 101 -9.10 4.33 -8.22
C THR A 101 -8.29 3.08 -8.49
N LEU A 102 -7.20 2.89 -7.74
CA LEU A 102 -6.38 1.69 -7.81
C LEU A 102 -7.02 0.60 -6.96
N GLU A 103 -7.51 -0.44 -7.61
CA GLU A 103 -8.15 -1.60 -6.97
C GLU A 103 -7.14 -2.46 -6.19
N PRO A 104 -7.61 -3.28 -5.23
CA PRO A 104 -6.76 -4.24 -4.54
C PRO A 104 -6.01 -5.14 -5.51
N ASP A 105 -4.72 -5.37 -5.23
CA ASP A 105 -3.80 -6.20 -6.04
C ASP A 105 -3.64 -5.78 -7.50
N ALA A 106 -4.23 -4.65 -7.91
CA ALA A 106 -4.08 -4.12 -9.26
C ALA A 106 -2.70 -3.49 -9.42
N SER A 107 -2.14 -3.64 -10.62
CA SER A 107 -0.94 -2.92 -11.03
C SER A 107 -1.29 -1.95 -12.13
N ILE A 108 -0.69 -0.76 -12.05
CA ILE A 108 -0.72 0.22 -13.14
C ILE A 108 0.71 0.46 -13.62
N ARG A 109 0.85 0.73 -14.91
CA ARG A 109 2.11 1.09 -15.53
C ARG A 109 1.99 2.47 -16.15
N VAL A 110 2.96 3.33 -15.84
CA VAL A 110 3.14 4.62 -16.51
C VAL A 110 4.24 4.45 -17.55
N TYR A 111 3.90 4.65 -18.82
CA TYR A 111 4.81 4.44 -19.95
C TYR A 111 5.52 5.74 -20.33
N THR A 112 6.67 5.61 -21.02
CA THR A 112 7.43 6.76 -21.52
C THR A 112 6.66 7.53 -22.60
N ASN A 113 6.20 6.83 -23.65
CA ASN A 113 5.55 7.45 -24.82
C ASN A 113 4.38 6.66 -25.41
N GLU A 114 3.89 5.65 -24.70
CA GLU A 114 2.85 4.75 -25.20
C GLU A 114 1.67 4.75 -24.25
N ILE A 115 0.50 4.34 -24.74
CA ILE A 115 -0.71 4.20 -23.93
C ILE A 115 -1.21 2.78 -24.06
N HIS A 116 -1.23 2.07 -22.93
CA HIS A 116 -1.75 0.71 -22.80
C HIS A 116 -2.90 0.72 -21.81
N THR A 117 -4.13 0.75 -22.33
CA THR A 117 -5.34 0.85 -21.51
C THR A 117 -5.51 -0.31 -20.53
N GLU A 118 -4.96 -1.48 -20.85
CA GLU A 118 -4.99 -2.70 -20.05
C GLU A 118 -4.20 -2.61 -18.73
N SER A 119 -3.24 -1.69 -18.64
CA SER A 119 -2.40 -1.49 -17.46
C SER A 119 -2.58 -0.09 -16.85
N GLY A 120 -3.76 0.51 -17.07
CA GLY A 120 -4.13 1.83 -16.54
C GLY A 120 -4.02 2.98 -17.55
N GLY A 121 -3.36 2.79 -18.70
CA GLY A 121 -3.36 3.76 -19.80
C GLY A 121 -2.56 5.04 -19.56
N PHE A 122 -1.64 5.04 -18.59
CA PHE A 122 -0.89 6.24 -18.24
C PHE A 122 0.40 6.38 -19.03
N SER A 123 0.71 7.60 -19.46
CA SER A 123 1.91 7.90 -20.25
C SER A 123 2.47 9.26 -19.89
N PHE A 124 3.79 9.39 -19.88
CA PHE A 124 4.46 10.70 -19.85
C PHE A 124 4.37 11.42 -21.20
N GLY A 125 4.10 10.70 -22.31
CA GLY A 125 4.07 11.28 -23.66
C GLY A 125 5.41 11.88 -24.10
N ARG A 126 6.54 11.35 -23.60
CA ARG A 126 7.89 11.83 -23.91
C ARG A 126 8.59 10.90 -24.87
N GLY A 127 9.18 11.45 -25.93
CA GLY A 127 9.99 10.69 -26.89
C GLY A 127 11.41 10.32 -26.41
N SER A 128 11.76 10.62 -25.16
CA SER A 128 13.07 10.33 -24.56
C SER A 128 12.89 9.47 -23.32
N ASP A 129 13.88 8.62 -23.01
CA ASP A 129 13.87 7.79 -21.81
C ASP A 129 13.66 8.63 -20.55
N ILE A 130 12.80 8.13 -19.66
CA ILE A 130 12.45 8.77 -18.39
C ILE A 130 13.46 8.39 -17.30
N TRP A 131 13.85 7.11 -17.25
CA TRP A 131 14.61 6.50 -16.17
C TRP A 131 16.02 6.06 -16.64
N ASN A 132 16.72 6.97 -17.31
CA ASN A 132 18.07 6.77 -17.86
C ASN A 132 18.78 8.13 -18.10
N ASN A 133 18.46 9.17 -17.33
CA ASN A 133 19.03 10.51 -17.54
C ASN A 133 20.26 10.79 -16.65
N THR A 134 20.36 10.11 -15.49
CA THR A 134 21.35 10.39 -14.44
C THR A 134 21.69 9.13 -13.65
N SER A 135 22.78 9.13 -12.84
CA SER A 135 23.18 7.97 -12.04
C SER A 135 23.41 8.31 -10.55
N PRO A 136 22.78 7.57 -9.62
CA PRO A 136 21.60 6.74 -9.82
C PRO A 136 20.38 7.58 -10.21
N ASP A 137 19.55 7.03 -11.09
CA ASP A 137 18.24 7.58 -11.42
C ASP A 137 17.21 7.03 -10.41
N MET A 138 16.40 7.90 -9.80
CA MET A 138 15.53 7.54 -8.68
C MET A 138 14.10 8.00 -8.94
N ALA A 139 13.21 7.04 -9.20
CA ALA A 139 11.78 7.28 -9.27
C ALA A 139 11.17 7.32 -7.86
N GLY A 140 10.47 8.40 -7.52
CA GLY A 140 9.72 8.57 -6.28
C GLY A 140 8.23 8.69 -6.55
N LEU A 141 7.43 7.98 -5.75
CA LEU A 141 5.99 8.09 -5.69
C LEU A 141 5.60 8.91 -4.46
N TYR A 142 4.93 10.04 -4.68
CA TYR A 142 4.45 10.93 -3.63
C TYR A 142 2.92 10.94 -3.61
N ASP A 143 2.34 11.01 -2.41
CA ASP A 143 0.90 11.23 -2.25
C ASP A 143 0.51 12.69 -2.57
N ALA A 144 -0.79 12.97 -2.54
CA ALA A 144 -1.32 14.33 -2.78
C ALA A 144 -0.93 15.35 -1.69
N GLN A 145 -0.46 14.90 -0.52
CA GLN A 145 0.04 15.73 0.57
C GLN A 145 1.57 15.92 0.50
N ASN A 146 2.21 15.41 -0.56
CA ASN A 146 3.64 15.49 -0.81
C ASN A 146 4.49 14.64 0.16
N ASN A 147 3.92 13.60 0.76
CA ASN A 147 4.69 12.59 1.49
C ASN A 147 5.22 11.55 0.50
N LEU A 148 6.46 11.08 0.72
CA LEU A 148 7.03 9.98 -0.06
C LEU A 148 6.35 8.67 0.36
N VAL A 149 5.70 8.01 -0.59
CA VAL A 149 5.02 6.72 -0.40
C VAL A 149 5.96 5.56 -0.74
N SER A 150 6.69 5.67 -1.85
CA SER A 150 7.63 4.63 -2.31
C SER A 150 8.69 5.22 -3.23
N TYR A 151 9.80 4.51 -3.42
CA TYR A 151 10.81 4.89 -4.41
C TYR A 151 11.49 3.65 -4.99
N LYS A 152 12.09 3.83 -6.18
CA LYS A 152 12.90 2.82 -6.85
C LYS A 152 14.11 3.47 -7.50
N SER A 153 15.29 2.91 -7.22
CA SER A 153 16.56 3.33 -7.83
C SER A 153 16.93 2.40 -8.99
N TYR A 154 17.45 2.99 -10.06
CA TYR A 154 18.05 2.28 -11.18
C TYR A 154 19.55 2.58 -11.17
N GLU A 155 20.35 1.54 -10.95
CA GLU A 155 21.79 1.59 -11.21
C GLU A 155 21.99 1.18 -12.68
N LEU A 156 22.73 2.00 -13.43
CA LEU A 156 23.15 1.70 -14.79
C LEU A 156 24.34 0.73 -14.81
#